data_AF-A0A3C1DUK0-F1
#
_entry.id   AF-A0A3C1DUK0-F1
#
_cell.length_a   1.000
_cell.length_b   1.000
_cell.length_c   1.000
_cell.angle_alpha   90.00
_cell.angle_beta   90.00
_cell.angle_gamma   90.00
#
_symmetry.space_group_name_H-M   'P 1'
#
loop_
_entity.id
_entity.type
_entity.pdbx_description
1 polymer ?
#
loop_
_entity_poly.entity_id
_entity_poly.type
_entity_poly.pdbx_seq_one_letter_code
_entity_poly.pdbx_strand_id
1 'polypeptide(L)'
;MASRDHSRLDEDDVRVRPSRGKSRPRSKDRPAHSSAETAMVVAVDRGRWTCVIGTGENERVVTAMRAREMGRKGVVVGDRVELVGDLTGSPDALARIIRLIPRTTALRRTADDTDPVERVVVANADQLAVVAALADPAPQTRLVDRALVAAYDAGIEPLLILTKADLADPRPIIDHYAALDVPIVVRQRGDALDELRERLQGRTTVLLGASGVGKST
;
A
#
# COMPACT_ATOMS: atom_id res chain seq x y z
N MET A 1 -13.70 -39.39 20.94
CA MET A 1 -12.42 -38.66 20.97
C MET A 1 -12.41 -37.68 19.81
N ALA A 2 -12.75 -36.42 20.05
CA ALA A 2 -12.78 -35.40 19.00
C ALA A 2 -11.38 -34.78 18.86
N SER A 3 -10.84 -34.80 17.63
CA SER A 3 -9.58 -34.16 17.26
C SER A 3 -9.66 -32.66 17.55
N ARG A 4 -8.73 -32.13 18.35
CA ARG A 4 -8.62 -30.69 18.61
C ARG A 4 -7.88 -30.05 17.43
N ASP A 5 -8.54 -29.12 16.76
CA ASP A 5 -7.98 -28.28 15.71
C ASP A 5 -6.95 -27.31 16.32
N HIS A 6 -5.67 -27.52 16.00
CA HIS A 6 -4.54 -26.75 16.53
C HIS A 6 -4.30 -25.42 15.79
N SER A 7 -5.05 -25.12 14.72
CA SER A 7 -4.87 -23.91 13.91
C SER A 7 -5.38 -22.62 14.56
N ARG A 8 -6.09 -22.74 15.70
CA ARG A 8 -6.66 -21.63 16.47
C ARG A 8 -6.00 -21.39 17.84
N LEU A 9 -4.98 -22.16 18.19
CA LEU A 9 -4.31 -22.02 19.48
C LEU A 9 -3.39 -20.79 19.44
N ASP A 10 -3.56 -19.92 20.43
CA ASP A 10 -2.73 -18.73 20.63
C ASP A 10 -1.77 -18.95 21.81
N GLU A 11 -0.70 -18.16 21.92
CA GLU A 11 0.32 -18.29 23.00
C GLU A 11 -0.30 -18.18 24.42
N ASP A 12 -1.50 -17.62 24.52
CA ASP A 12 -2.26 -17.45 25.76
C ASP A 12 -2.89 -18.76 26.29
N ASP A 13 -2.97 -19.84 25.49
CA ASP A 13 -3.50 -21.15 25.91
C ASP A 13 -2.49 -21.96 26.76
N VAL A 14 -1.26 -21.48 26.88
CA VAL A 14 -0.19 -22.15 27.62
C VAL A 14 -0.23 -21.74 29.09
N ARG A 15 -0.63 -22.67 29.97
CA ARG A 15 -0.62 -22.47 31.42
C ARG A 15 0.80 -22.55 31.99
N VAL A 16 1.54 -21.43 31.93
CA VAL A 16 2.91 -21.33 32.48
C VAL A 16 2.86 -21.26 34.01
N ARG A 17 3.49 -22.23 34.71
CA ARG A 17 3.74 -22.11 36.16
C ARG A 17 4.80 -21.02 36.41
N PRO A 18 4.58 -20.08 37.35
CA PRO A 18 5.54 -19.01 37.60
C PRO A 18 6.84 -19.54 38.22
N SER A 19 7.99 -19.01 37.78
CA SER A 19 9.30 -19.26 38.38
C SER A 19 9.48 -18.43 39.66
N ARG A 20 10.13 -19.03 40.67
CA ARG A 20 10.49 -18.37 41.93
C ARG A 20 11.70 -17.45 41.71
N GLY A 21 11.47 -16.16 41.47
CA GLY A 21 12.56 -15.17 41.41
C GLY A 21 12.06 -13.76 41.14
N LYS A 22 12.54 -12.79 41.93
CA LYS A 22 12.16 -11.36 41.98
C LYS A 22 12.33 -10.63 40.63
N SER A 23 11.41 -10.85 39.69
CA SER A 23 11.14 -9.91 38.61
C SER A 23 9.87 -9.14 38.99
N ARG A 24 9.92 -7.81 38.96
CA ARG A 24 8.70 -6.99 39.12
C ARG A 24 7.66 -7.56 38.15
N PRO A 25 6.41 -7.83 38.58
CA PRO A 25 5.36 -8.26 37.66
C PRO A 25 5.35 -7.28 36.49
N ARG A 26 5.41 -7.76 35.24
CA ARG A 26 5.06 -6.90 34.10
C ARG A 26 3.72 -6.29 34.46
N SER A 27 3.61 -4.96 34.46
CA SER A 27 2.32 -4.31 34.58
C SER A 27 1.43 -4.89 33.48
N LYS A 28 0.41 -5.65 33.89
CA LYS A 28 -0.63 -6.15 32.99
C LYS A 28 -1.62 -5.05 32.59
N ASP A 29 -1.33 -3.80 32.95
CA ASP A 29 -1.91 -2.62 32.30
C ASP A 29 -1.38 -2.58 30.87
N ARG A 30 -2.09 -3.28 29.98
CA ARG A 30 -2.17 -2.83 28.60
C ARG A 30 -2.83 -1.45 28.69
N PRO A 31 -2.15 -0.34 28.37
CA PRO A 31 -2.83 0.95 28.35
C PRO A 31 -4.02 0.79 27.41
N ALA A 32 -5.22 1.02 27.95
CA ALA A 32 -6.44 0.89 27.20
C ALA A 32 -6.26 1.66 25.88
N HIS A 33 -6.41 0.98 24.75
CA HIS A 33 -6.22 1.53 23.40
C HIS A 33 -7.30 2.58 23.04
N SER A 34 -7.88 3.27 24.04
CA SER A 34 -8.96 4.24 23.90
C SER A 34 -8.53 5.56 23.26
N SER A 35 -7.22 5.82 23.16
CA SER A 35 -6.66 7.01 22.50
C SER A 35 -6.01 6.67 21.15
N ALA A 36 -6.30 5.50 20.58
CA ALA A 36 -5.71 5.10 19.31
C ALA A 36 -6.36 5.87 18.16
N GLU A 37 -5.55 6.57 17.37
CA GLU A 37 -6.02 7.23 16.15
C GLU A 37 -5.69 6.37 14.92
N THR A 38 -6.62 6.34 13.95
CA THR A 38 -6.39 5.65 12.68
C THR A 38 -5.54 6.53 11.76
N ALA A 39 -4.55 5.92 11.12
CA ALA A 39 -3.68 6.57 10.17
C ALA A 39 -3.46 5.71 8.93
N MET A 40 -3.09 6.34 7.81
CA MET A 40 -2.62 5.67 6.61
C MET A 40 -1.10 5.77 6.52
N VAL A 41 -0.43 4.66 6.24
CA VAL A 41 1.01 4.63 6.00
C VAL A 41 1.30 5.19 4.60
N VAL A 42 2.11 6.25 4.53
CA VAL A 42 2.48 6.90 3.26
C VAL A 42 3.94 6.68 2.87
N ALA A 43 4.82 6.37 3.83
CA ALA A 43 6.21 6.02 3.55
C ALA A 43 6.77 5.03 4.58
N VAL A 44 7.76 4.24 4.14
CA VAL A 44 8.48 3.28 4.99
C VAL A 44 9.97 3.46 4.77
N ASP A 45 10.70 3.79 5.84
CA ASP A 45 12.15 3.94 5.83
C ASP A 45 12.78 3.24 7.04
N ARG A 46 13.48 2.13 6.78
CA ARG A 46 14.36 1.42 7.74
C ARG A 46 13.80 1.34 9.18
N GLY A 47 12.57 0.88 9.33
CA GLY A 47 11.92 0.71 10.65
C GLY A 47 11.21 1.94 11.20
N ARG A 48 11.10 3.00 10.40
CA ARG A 48 10.21 4.15 10.61
C ARG A 48 9.13 4.16 9.53
N TRP A 49 7.93 4.53 9.95
CA TRP A 49 6.77 4.66 9.09
C TRP A 49 6.26 6.09 9.18
N THR A 50 6.16 6.75 8.04
CA THR A 50 5.45 8.02 7.94
C THR A 50 3.98 7.70 7.75
N CYS A 51 3.16 8.21 8.66
CA CYS A 51 1.73 7.97 8.69
C CYS A 51 0.98 9.30 8.60
N VAL A 52 -0.15 9.28 7.93
CA VAL A 52 -1.06 10.42 7.83
C VAL A 52 -2.32 10.12 8.63
N ILE A 53 -2.64 11.00 9.57
CA ILE A 53 -3.88 10.97 10.36
C ILE A 53 -4.85 12.01 9.78
N GLY A 54 -6.12 11.64 9.68
CA GLY A 54 -7.16 12.52 9.13
C GLY A 54 -7.12 12.64 7.61
N THR A 55 -7.89 13.59 7.07
CA THR A 55 -8.01 13.88 5.64
C THR A 55 -8.23 15.38 5.43
N GLY A 56 -7.71 15.94 4.34
CA GLY A 56 -7.96 17.34 3.98
C GLY A 56 -7.30 18.32 4.95
N GLU A 57 -8.05 19.30 5.44
CA GLU A 57 -7.52 20.35 6.33
C GLU A 57 -7.06 19.85 7.70
N ASN A 58 -7.53 18.67 8.12
CA ASN A 58 -7.17 18.03 9.39
C ASN A 58 -6.02 17.02 9.24
N GLU A 59 -5.34 17.03 8.10
CA GLU A 59 -4.25 16.10 7.82
C GLU A 59 -3.03 16.38 8.70
N ARG A 60 -2.53 15.33 9.36
CA ARG A 60 -1.33 15.41 10.20
C ARG A 60 -0.38 14.28 9.84
N VAL A 61 0.86 14.65 9.55
CA VAL A 61 1.94 13.71 9.28
C VAL A 61 2.63 13.35 10.58
N VAL A 62 2.75 12.06 10.88
CA VAL A 62 3.32 11.53 12.11
C VAL A 62 4.36 10.46 11.77
N THR A 63 5.51 10.51 12.44
CA THR A 63 6.50 9.44 12.38
C THR A 63 6.19 8.40 13.44
N ALA A 64 6.10 7.14 13.02
CA ALA A 64 5.79 6.02 13.89
C ALA A 64 6.83 4.91 13.80
N MET A 65 6.99 4.16 14.90
CA MET A 65 7.70 2.88 14.91
C MET A 65 6.73 1.75 15.18
N ARG A 66 7.05 0.55 14.66
CA ARG A 66 6.28 -0.65 14.93
C ARG A 66 6.41 -1.07 16.40
N ALA A 67 5.30 -1.30 17.10
CA ALA A 67 5.34 -1.86 18.44
C ALA A 67 5.95 -3.27 18.42
N ARG A 68 6.65 -3.65 19.50
CA ARG A 68 7.32 -4.97 19.60
C ARG A 68 6.33 -6.14 19.54
N GLU A 69 5.11 -5.91 20.03
CA GLU A 69 4.02 -6.89 20.12
C GLU A 69 3.32 -7.13 18.77
N MET A 70 3.62 -6.32 17.74
CA MET A 70 3.11 -6.57 16.40
C MET A 70 3.65 -7.90 15.86
N GLY A 71 2.76 -8.72 15.31
CA GLY A 71 3.12 -9.98 14.65
C GLY A 71 4.06 -9.78 13.44
N ARG A 72 4.47 -10.88 12.82
CA ARG A 72 5.44 -10.90 11.70
C ARG A 72 4.95 -10.23 10.41
N LYS A 73 3.68 -9.81 10.32
CA LYS A 73 3.15 -9.13 9.13
C LYS A 73 3.87 -7.78 8.96
N GLY A 74 4.48 -7.61 7.79
CA GLY A 74 5.10 -6.34 7.41
C GLY A 74 4.04 -5.25 7.19
N VAL A 75 4.36 -4.03 7.62
CA VAL A 75 3.56 -2.83 7.36
C VAL A 75 4.12 -2.13 6.12
N VAL A 76 3.26 -1.89 5.13
CA VAL A 76 3.63 -1.35 3.81
C VAL A 76 2.89 -0.04 3.52
N VAL A 77 3.26 0.64 2.45
CA VAL A 77 2.55 1.85 2.00
C VAL A 77 1.09 1.51 1.68
N GLY A 78 0.18 2.39 2.10
CA GLY A 78 -1.26 2.24 1.99
C GLY A 78 -1.90 1.40 3.10
N ASP A 79 -1.12 0.78 3.99
CA ASP A 79 -1.71 0.13 5.17
C ASP A 79 -2.42 1.15 6.06
N ARG A 80 -3.61 0.79 6.53
CA ARG A 80 -4.31 1.51 7.58
C ARG A 80 -3.91 0.93 8.93
N VAL A 81 -3.53 1.79 9.86
CA VAL A 81 -2.94 1.40 11.14
C VAL A 81 -3.54 2.20 12.29
N GLU A 82 -3.47 1.64 13.49
CA GLU A 82 -3.78 2.38 14.71
C GLU A 82 -2.48 2.84 15.39
N LEU A 83 -2.44 4.12 15.71
CA LEU A 83 -1.30 4.80 16.33
C LEU A 83 -1.62 5.24 17.75
N VAL A 84 -0.63 5.17 18.63
CA VAL A 84 -0.65 5.77 19.98
C VAL A 84 0.66 6.50 20.26
N GLY A 85 0.66 7.35 21.29
CA GLY A 85 1.83 8.10 21.73
C GLY A 85 1.70 9.57 21.35
N ASP A 86 2.82 10.18 20.96
CA ASP A 86 2.81 11.56 20.50
C ASP A 86 2.38 11.62 19.02
N LEU A 87 1.15 12.11 18.80
CA LEU A 87 0.52 12.25 17.49
C LEU A 87 0.52 13.71 17.00
N THR A 88 1.30 14.60 17.63
CA THR A 88 1.36 16.02 17.28
C THR A 88 2.02 16.26 15.91
N GLY A 89 2.89 15.35 15.47
CA GLY A 89 3.69 15.51 14.25
C GLY A 89 4.87 16.47 14.39
N SER A 90 5.21 16.88 15.62
CA SER A 90 6.41 17.69 15.88
C SER A 90 7.71 16.91 15.56
N PRO A 91 8.86 17.57 15.33
CA PRO A 91 10.10 16.90 14.92
C PRO A 91 10.57 15.77 15.84
N ASP A 92 10.27 15.89 17.14
CA ASP A 92 10.63 14.92 18.17
C ASP A 92 9.46 13.99 18.56
N ALA A 93 8.27 14.20 17.98
CA ALA A 93 7.11 13.34 18.21
C ALA A 93 7.36 11.95 17.63
N LEU A 94 7.10 10.93 18.45
CA LEU A 94 7.25 9.55 18.03
C LEU A 94 6.03 8.73 18.46
N ALA A 95 5.28 8.30 17.46
CA ALA A 95 4.15 7.41 17.63
C ALA A 95 4.56 5.94 17.58
N ARG A 96 3.63 5.07 17.98
CA ARG A 96 3.76 3.62 17.87
C ARG A 96 2.58 3.03 17.12
N ILE A 97 2.88 2.25 16.09
CA ILE A 97 1.90 1.40 15.41
C ILE A 97 1.60 0.22 16.33
N ILE A 98 0.36 0.14 16.81
CA ILE A 98 -0.10 -0.93 17.71
C ILE A 98 -0.95 -1.97 17.01
N ARG A 99 -1.60 -1.61 15.89
CA ARG A 99 -2.46 -2.52 15.14
C ARG A 99 -2.39 -2.22 13.66
N LEU A 100 -2.38 -3.27 12.86
CA LEU A 100 -2.63 -3.22 11.43
C LEU A 100 -4.10 -3.53 11.17
N ILE A 101 -4.81 -2.62 10.50
CA ILE A 101 -6.20 -2.81 10.08
C ILE A 101 -6.20 -3.77 8.87
N PRO A 102 -7.15 -4.72 8.78
CA PRO A 102 -7.23 -5.64 7.65
C PRO A 102 -7.23 -4.93 6.28
N ARG A 103 -6.44 -5.46 5.35
CA ARG A 103 -6.32 -4.94 3.99
C ARG A 103 -7.56 -5.27 3.17
N THR A 104 -8.06 -4.32 2.41
CA THR A 104 -9.11 -4.55 1.40
C THR A 104 -8.52 -5.04 0.09
N THR A 105 -7.41 -4.43 -0.35
CA THR A 105 -6.64 -4.82 -1.54
C THR A 105 -5.16 -4.95 -1.18
N ALA A 106 -4.41 -5.74 -1.95
CA ALA A 106 -2.98 -5.92 -1.76
C ALA A 106 -2.27 -6.19 -3.08
N LEU A 107 -1.47 -5.24 -3.55
CA LEU A 107 -0.62 -5.41 -4.71
C LEU A 107 0.66 -6.15 -4.30
N ARG A 108 0.92 -7.27 -4.96
CA ARG A 108 2.02 -8.18 -4.63
C ARG A 108 3.09 -8.16 -5.71
N ARG A 109 4.32 -8.37 -5.28
CA ARG A 109 5.45 -8.62 -6.15
C ARG A 109 6.06 -9.95 -5.76
N THR A 110 6.14 -10.87 -6.72
CA THR A 110 7.00 -12.05 -6.62
C THR A 110 8.44 -11.55 -6.59
N ALA A 111 9.19 -11.92 -5.55
CA ALA A 111 10.64 -11.75 -5.59
C ALA A 111 11.21 -12.69 -6.67
N ASP A 112 12.31 -12.30 -7.33
CA ASP A 112 12.91 -13.08 -8.43
C ASP A 112 13.11 -14.57 -8.07
N ASP A 113 13.22 -15.42 -9.10
CA ASP A 113 13.18 -16.90 -9.21
C ASP A 113 13.75 -17.76 -8.04
N THR A 114 14.47 -17.17 -7.09
CA THR A 114 15.03 -17.83 -5.89
C THR A 114 14.18 -17.71 -4.62
N ASP A 115 13.21 -16.81 -4.54
CA ASP A 115 12.40 -16.60 -3.33
C ASP A 115 10.89 -16.71 -3.64
N PRO A 116 10.24 -17.84 -3.32
CA PRO A 116 8.83 -18.08 -3.66
C PRO A 116 7.85 -17.22 -2.85
N VAL A 117 8.35 -16.38 -1.93
CA VAL A 117 7.51 -15.56 -1.07
C VAL A 117 7.11 -14.27 -1.79
N GLU A 118 5.86 -14.23 -2.23
CA GLU A 118 5.20 -12.97 -2.63
C GLU A 118 5.25 -11.95 -1.51
N ARG A 119 5.73 -10.75 -1.81
CA ARG A 119 5.74 -9.63 -0.87
C ARG A 119 4.68 -8.62 -1.30
N VAL A 120 3.82 -8.24 -0.36
CA VAL A 120 2.93 -7.09 -0.56
C VAL A 120 3.79 -5.84 -0.65
N VAL A 121 3.57 -5.04 -1.67
CA VAL A 121 4.30 -3.78 -1.92
C VAL A 121 3.44 -2.58 -1.57
N VAL A 122 2.15 -2.64 -1.91
CA VAL A 122 1.15 -1.62 -1.60
C VAL A 122 -0.13 -2.29 -1.13
N ALA A 123 -0.80 -1.69 -0.15
CA ALA A 123 -2.09 -2.15 0.36
C ALA A 123 -3.17 -1.08 0.21
N ASN A 124 -4.44 -1.49 0.19
CA ASN A 124 -5.62 -0.61 0.15
C ASN A 124 -5.56 0.43 -1.00
N ALA A 125 -4.99 0.05 -2.14
CA ALA A 125 -5.09 0.86 -3.35
C ALA A 125 -6.45 0.61 -4.01
N ASP A 126 -7.08 1.69 -4.47
CA ASP A 126 -8.36 1.67 -5.19
C ASP A 126 -8.12 1.53 -6.69
N GLN A 127 -7.03 2.13 -7.19
CA GLN A 127 -6.72 2.20 -8.62
C GLN A 127 -5.23 1.89 -8.90
N LEU A 128 -4.96 1.18 -10.00
CA LEU A 128 -3.62 0.99 -10.57
C LEU A 128 -3.54 1.72 -11.90
N ALA A 129 -2.88 2.88 -11.88
CA ALA A 129 -2.62 3.68 -13.06
C ALA A 129 -1.31 3.25 -13.73
N VAL A 130 -1.42 2.55 -14.85
CA VAL A 130 -0.29 2.09 -15.65
C VAL A 130 0.08 3.17 -16.67
N VAL A 131 1.26 3.74 -16.54
CA VAL A 131 1.78 4.80 -17.41
C VAL A 131 2.72 4.19 -18.43
N ALA A 132 2.39 4.33 -19.71
CA ALA A 132 3.21 3.88 -20.84
C ALA A 132 3.44 5.04 -21.81
N ALA A 133 4.69 5.23 -22.22
CA ALA A 133 5.00 6.19 -23.28
C ALA A 133 4.76 5.55 -24.66
N LEU A 134 4.22 6.35 -25.59
CA LEU A 134 4.02 5.95 -26.97
C LEU A 134 5.33 5.90 -27.76
N ALA A 135 6.33 6.70 -27.37
CA ALA A 135 7.69 6.65 -27.89
C ALA A 135 8.71 7.09 -26.81
N ASP A 136 9.97 6.65 -26.98
CA ASP A 136 11.12 7.06 -26.17
C ASP A 136 10.91 7.05 -24.64
N PRO A 137 10.70 5.89 -23.99
CA PRO A 137 10.94 4.54 -24.52
C PRO A 137 9.72 3.93 -25.23
N ALA A 138 9.97 2.92 -26.07
CA ALA A 138 8.90 2.16 -26.70
C ALA A 138 7.93 1.55 -25.65
N PRO A 139 6.63 1.48 -25.94
CA PRO A 139 5.63 0.91 -25.05
C PRO A 139 5.97 -0.54 -24.68
N GLN A 140 6.01 -0.85 -23.39
CA GLN A 140 6.26 -2.20 -22.89
C GLN A 140 4.92 -2.90 -22.61
N THR A 141 4.27 -3.45 -23.64
CA THR A 141 2.98 -4.13 -23.51
C THR A 141 3.00 -5.23 -22.46
N ARG A 142 4.06 -6.05 -22.42
CA ARG A 142 4.23 -7.09 -21.38
C ARG A 142 4.19 -6.55 -19.94
N LEU A 143 4.65 -5.32 -19.70
CA LEU A 143 4.53 -4.68 -18.39
C LEU A 143 3.07 -4.30 -18.10
N VAL A 144 2.37 -3.75 -19.10
CA VAL A 144 0.96 -3.41 -19.01
C VAL A 144 0.12 -4.66 -18.76
N ASP A 145 0.31 -5.73 -19.54
CA ASP A 145 -0.40 -7.00 -19.38
C ASP A 145 -0.28 -7.54 -17.95
N ARG A 146 0.95 -7.61 -17.43
CA ARG A 146 1.22 -8.08 -16.07
C ARG A 146 0.60 -7.17 -15.01
N ALA A 147 0.59 -5.86 -15.25
CA ALA A 147 -0.02 -4.91 -14.35
C ALA A 147 -1.54 -5.08 -14.31
N LEU A 148 -2.19 -5.23 -15.47
CA LEU A 148 -3.62 -5.46 -15.57
C LEU A 148 -4.02 -6.77 -14.87
N VAL A 149 -3.29 -7.85 -15.10
CA VAL A 149 -3.50 -9.13 -14.39
C VAL A 149 -3.40 -8.94 -12.88
N ALA A 150 -2.37 -8.24 -12.39
CA ALA A 150 -2.20 -7.98 -10.97
C ALA A 150 -3.30 -7.07 -10.38
N ALA A 151 -3.81 -6.11 -11.15
CA ALA A 151 -4.91 -5.24 -10.73
C ALA A 151 -6.19 -6.06 -10.56
N TYR A 152 -6.54 -6.87 -11.57
CA TYR A 152 -7.74 -7.70 -11.53
C TYR A 152 -7.69 -8.76 -10.43
N ASP A 153 -6.56 -9.44 -10.24
CA ASP A 153 -6.36 -10.40 -9.15
C ASP A 153 -6.52 -9.74 -7.77
N ALA A 154 -6.02 -8.52 -7.61
CA ALA A 154 -6.09 -7.76 -6.36
C ALA A 154 -7.43 -7.01 -6.14
N GLY A 155 -8.35 -7.03 -7.11
CA GLY A 155 -9.59 -6.27 -7.07
C GLY A 155 -9.40 -4.75 -7.14
N ILE A 156 -8.35 -4.30 -7.83
CA ILE A 156 -7.97 -2.89 -8.00
C ILE A 156 -8.40 -2.44 -9.41
N GLU A 157 -9.03 -1.27 -9.54
CA GLU A 157 -9.45 -0.75 -10.84
C GLU A 157 -8.22 -0.34 -11.69
N PRO A 158 -8.04 -0.85 -12.91
CA PRO A 158 -6.96 -0.40 -13.78
C PRO A 158 -7.29 0.92 -14.49
N LEU A 159 -6.26 1.73 -14.75
CA LEU A 159 -6.32 2.90 -15.62
C LEU A 159 -5.05 2.91 -16.49
N LEU A 160 -5.19 2.92 -17.81
CA LEU A 160 -4.05 3.03 -18.72
C LEU A 160 -3.84 4.49 -19.12
N ILE A 161 -2.64 5.01 -18.87
CA ILE A 161 -2.25 6.37 -19.24
C ILE A 161 -1.18 6.28 -20.32
N LEU A 162 -1.53 6.67 -21.54
CA LEU A 162 -0.63 6.72 -22.68
C LEU A 162 -0.06 8.14 -22.80
N THR A 163 1.25 8.27 -22.63
CA THR A 163 1.93 9.57 -22.69
C THR A 163 2.69 9.74 -24.00
N LYS A 164 3.07 10.99 -24.30
CA LYS A 164 3.86 11.37 -25.49
C LYS A 164 3.13 11.09 -26.81
N ALA A 165 1.83 11.37 -26.83
CA ALA A 165 1.00 11.24 -28.03
C ALA A 165 1.40 12.17 -29.18
N ASP A 166 2.22 13.18 -28.90
CA ASP A 166 2.88 14.03 -29.89
C ASP A 166 3.95 13.27 -30.71
N LEU A 167 4.47 12.15 -30.20
CA LEU A 167 5.57 11.41 -30.84
C LEU A 167 5.13 10.16 -31.60
N ALA A 168 3.98 9.57 -31.25
CA ALA A 168 3.47 8.38 -31.90
C ALA A 168 1.96 8.21 -31.72
N ASP A 169 1.34 7.51 -32.67
CA ASP A 169 -0.10 7.25 -32.70
C ASP A 169 -0.53 6.28 -31.58
N PRO A 170 -1.52 6.62 -30.73
CA PRO A 170 -2.01 5.76 -29.67
C PRO A 170 -2.90 4.59 -30.14
N ARG A 171 -3.49 4.68 -31.35
CA ARG A 171 -4.50 3.71 -31.83
C ARG A 171 -4.06 2.24 -31.73
N PRO A 172 -2.83 1.85 -32.12
CA PRO A 172 -2.41 0.46 -32.03
C PRO A 172 -2.48 -0.12 -30.61
N ILE A 173 -2.21 0.70 -29.58
CA ILE A 173 -2.29 0.27 -28.18
C ILE A 173 -3.73 0.26 -27.70
N ILE A 174 -4.52 1.28 -28.07
CA ILE A 174 -5.95 1.34 -27.73
C ILE A 174 -6.68 0.12 -28.27
N ASP A 175 -6.48 -0.20 -29.55
CA ASP A 175 -7.11 -1.34 -30.22
C ASP A 175 -6.68 -2.67 -29.58
N HIS A 176 -5.42 -2.76 -29.12
CA HIS A 176 -4.91 -3.95 -28.45
C HIS A 176 -5.63 -4.25 -27.13
N TYR A 177 -6.04 -3.23 -26.38
CA TYR A 177 -6.71 -3.37 -25.08
C TYR A 177 -8.23 -3.14 -25.13
N ALA A 178 -8.79 -2.84 -26.30
CA ALA A 178 -10.21 -2.50 -26.45
C ALA A 178 -11.15 -3.59 -25.92
N ALA A 179 -10.79 -4.87 -26.08
CA ALA A 179 -11.60 -6.00 -25.61
C ALA A 179 -11.66 -6.16 -24.08
N LEU A 180 -10.81 -5.45 -23.33
CA LEU A 180 -10.75 -5.53 -21.86
C LEU A 180 -11.53 -4.40 -21.18
N ASP A 181 -12.13 -3.47 -21.93
CA ASP A 181 -12.83 -2.29 -21.42
C ASP A 181 -12.01 -1.49 -20.39
N VAL A 182 -10.67 -1.52 -20.50
CA VAL A 182 -9.77 -0.76 -19.63
C VAL A 182 -9.91 0.71 -19.96
N PRO A 183 -10.17 1.60 -18.98
CA PRO A 183 -10.14 3.05 -19.22
C PRO A 183 -8.77 3.50 -19.71
N ILE A 184 -8.73 4.21 -20.84
CA ILE A 184 -7.49 4.74 -21.42
C ILE A 184 -7.55 6.27 -21.47
N VAL A 185 -6.50 6.92 -20.98
CA VAL A 185 -6.30 8.37 -21.10
C VAL A 185 -5.06 8.60 -21.95
N VAL A 186 -5.21 9.34 -23.05
CA VAL A 186 -4.10 9.68 -23.95
C VAL A 186 -3.65 11.11 -23.67
N ARG A 187 -2.34 11.31 -23.53
CA ARG A 187 -1.72 12.57 -23.12
C ARG A 187 -0.49 12.89 -23.96
N GLN A 188 -0.32 14.15 -24.27
CA GLN A 188 0.94 14.74 -24.73
C GLN A 188 1.38 15.86 -23.78
N ARG A 189 2.61 16.35 -23.98
CA ARG A 189 3.15 17.44 -23.14
C ARG A 189 2.32 18.71 -23.35
N GLY A 190 1.90 19.33 -22.24
CA GLY A 190 1.18 20.61 -22.26
C GLY A 190 -0.35 20.49 -22.25
N ASP A 191 -0.90 19.28 -22.36
CA ASP A 191 -2.34 19.06 -22.23
C ASP A 191 -2.83 19.45 -20.81
N ALA A 192 -4.07 19.95 -20.70
CA ALA A 192 -4.72 20.24 -19.42
C ALA A 192 -5.04 18.95 -18.66
N LEU A 193 -4.69 18.87 -17.37
CA LEU A 193 -4.74 17.62 -16.58
C LEU A 193 -6.14 17.30 -16.01
N ASP A 194 -7.19 18.01 -16.42
CA ASP A 194 -8.48 17.97 -15.74
C ASP A 194 -9.15 16.59 -15.79
N GLU A 195 -9.17 15.94 -16.96
CA GLU A 195 -9.67 14.56 -17.07
C GLU A 195 -8.90 13.58 -16.16
N LEU A 196 -7.57 13.71 -16.12
CA LEU A 196 -6.76 12.83 -15.26
C LEU A 196 -7.02 13.14 -13.78
N ARG A 197 -7.13 14.41 -13.40
CA ARG A 197 -7.45 14.82 -12.03
C ARG A 197 -8.81 14.26 -11.59
N GLU A 198 -9.83 14.37 -12.43
CA GLU A 198 -11.16 13.82 -12.15
C GLU A 198 -11.12 12.31 -11.93
N ARG A 199 -10.34 11.56 -12.73
CA ARG A 199 -10.20 10.11 -12.60
C ARG A 199 -9.42 9.68 -11.36
N LEU A 200 -8.50 10.51 -10.87
CA LEU A 200 -7.65 10.22 -9.70
C LEU A 200 -8.25 10.73 -8.39
N GLN A 201 -9.15 11.72 -8.45
CA GLN A 201 -9.66 12.39 -7.26
C GLN A 201 -10.42 11.43 -6.33
N GLY A 202 -10.10 11.50 -5.04
CA GLY A 202 -10.74 10.69 -4.00
C GLY A 202 -10.34 9.21 -4.01
N ARG A 203 -9.30 8.83 -4.76
CA ARG A 203 -8.82 7.45 -4.89
C ARG A 203 -7.36 7.31 -4.46
N THR A 204 -7.04 6.21 -3.79
CA THR A 204 -5.65 5.80 -3.56
C THR A 204 -5.13 5.13 -4.83
N THR A 205 -4.35 5.89 -5.62
CA THR A 205 -3.86 5.42 -6.92
C THR A 205 -2.38 5.07 -6.87
N VAL A 206 -2.03 3.88 -7.37
CA VAL A 206 -0.65 3.46 -7.58
C VAL A 206 -0.25 3.77 -9.02
N LEU A 207 0.84 4.53 -9.20
CA LEU A 207 1.43 4.77 -10.52
C LEU A 207 2.50 3.72 -10.82
N LEU A 208 2.33 2.98 -11.91
CA LEU A 208 3.25 1.94 -12.38
C LEU A 208 3.70 2.23 -13.81
N GLY A 209 4.96 2.00 -14.13
CA GLY A 209 5.46 2.18 -15.49
C GLY A 209 6.99 2.25 -15.56
N ALA A 210 7.56 1.99 -16.74
CA ALA A 210 9.00 2.02 -16.96
C ALA A 210 9.62 3.40 -16.65
N SER A 211 10.93 3.47 -16.42
CA SER A 211 11.60 4.77 -16.26
C SER A 211 11.46 5.60 -17.54
N GLY A 212 11.31 6.94 -17.42
CA GLY A 212 11.24 7.84 -18.57
C GLY A 212 9.87 7.94 -19.28
N VAL A 213 8.84 7.22 -18.82
CA VAL A 213 7.48 7.26 -19.41
C VAL A 213 6.62 8.46 -18.98
N GLY A 214 7.13 9.34 -18.10
CA GLY A 214 6.39 10.52 -17.65
C GLY A 214 5.50 10.32 -16.41
N LYS A 215 5.86 9.40 -15.49
CA LYS A 215 5.14 9.23 -14.21
C LYS A 215 5.29 10.41 -13.24
N SER A 216 6.37 11.17 -13.38
CA SER A 216 6.74 12.28 -12.48
C SER A 216 6.53 13.65 -13.14
N THR A 217 5.87 13.69 -14.29
CA THR A 217 5.62 14.88 -15.10
C THR A 217 4.12 15.08 -15.21
#